data_AF-B7EYE1-F1
#
_entry.id   AF-B7EYE1-F1
#
_cell.length_a   1.000
_cell.length_b   1.000
_cell.length_c   1.000
_cell.angle_alpha   90.00
_cell.angle_beta   90.00
_cell.angle_gamma   90.00
#
_symmetry.space_group_name_H-M   'P 1'
#
loop_
_entity.id
_entity.type
_entity.pdbx_description
1 polymer ?
#
loop_
_entity_poly.entity_id
_entity_poly.type
_entity_poly.pdbx_seq_one_letter_code
_entity_poly.pdbx_strand_id
1 'polypeptide(L)'
;MIGNAVLNDATDQMGMVEYAWSHAIISDELYSAVRRECDSFKEEEDGGKPSKGCSPAVRAFLRAYDDIDIYSIYTPTCLSSSSSSPASASPRRSSPGLVAAPRLFSKHVKEAWRRMQRVPAGYDPCTEEYVKGYFNREDVQRALHANRTGLSYPYSPCSEAISKWNDSPSTVLPILKKLMGAGLRIWVYSGDTDGRVPVTSTRYSLNTMKLRPRLMRKTAGDGAGEESEWGGWRAWYDRQQVGGWAVEYEEGLTLVTVRGAGHQVPLFAPRRSLAMLYHFLRGSSLPASRSR
;
A
#
# COMPACT_ATOMS: atom_id res chain seq x y z
N MET A 1 7.90 12.65 1.44
CA MET A 1 7.97 11.18 1.48
C MET A 1 6.55 10.64 1.35
N ILE A 2 6.33 9.61 0.54
CA ILE A 2 5.00 8.99 0.32
C ILE A 2 5.14 7.47 0.43
N GLY A 3 4.16 6.81 1.06
CA GLY A 3 4.20 5.38 1.39
C GLY A 3 3.05 4.60 0.78
N ASN A 4 3.34 3.46 0.14
CA ASN A 4 2.36 2.59 -0.51
C ASN A 4 1.35 3.41 -1.35
N ALA A 5 1.89 4.40 -2.07
CA ALA A 5 1.10 5.43 -2.71
C ALA A 5 0.66 4.98 -4.10
N VAL A 6 -0.60 5.26 -4.45
CA VAL A 6 -1.09 5.17 -5.83
C VAL A 6 -0.38 6.26 -6.64
N LEU A 7 0.37 5.86 -7.66
CA LEU A 7 1.21 6.73 -8.50
C LEU A 7 0.70 6.86 -9.93
N ASN A 8 0.18 5.77 -10.49
CA ASN A 8 -0.26 5.66 -11.87
C ASN A 8 -1.21 4.48 -11.99
N ASP A 9 -2.47 4.74 -12.32
CA ASP A 9 -3.54 3.75 -12.32
C ASP A 9 -3.17 2.51 -13.14
N ALA A 10 -2.68 2.66 -14.37
CA ALA A 10 -2.37 1.54 -15.24
C ALA A 10 -1.26 0.62 -14.67
N THR A 11 -0.13 1.20 -14.26
CA THR A 11 0.97 0.41 -13.69
C THR A 11 0.66 -0.09 -12.28
N ASP A 12 -0.17 0.63 -11.52
CA ASP A 12 -0.56 0.20 -10.19
C ASP A 12 -1.48 -1.02 -10.25
N GLN A 13 -2.42 -1.08 -11.19
CA GLN A 13 -3.26 -2.26 -11.39
C GLN A 13 -2.46 -3.44 -11.95
N MET A 14 -1.58 -3.20 -12.92
CA MET A 14 -0.70 -4.24 -13.45
C MET A 14 0.20 -4.82 -12.36
N GLY A 15 0.77 -3.97 -11.51
CA GLY A 15 1.58 -4.39 -10.38
C GLY A 15 0.78 -5.19 -9.35
N MET A 16 -0.47 -4.82 -9.08
CA MET A 16 -1.35 -5.53 -8.15
C MET A 16 -1.65 -6.96 -8.62
N VAL A 17 -1.90 -7.13 -9.93
CA VAL A 17 -2.19 -8.44 -10.52
C VAL A 17 -0.95 -9.33 -10.56
N GLU A 18 0.21 -8.77 -10.92
CA GLU A 18 1.49 -9.48 -10.88
C GLU A 18 1.86 -9.91 -9.45
N TYR A 19 1.61 -9.05 -8.47
CA TYR A 19 1.88 -9.31 -7.06
C TYR A 19 1.03 -10.47 -6.56
N ALA A 20 -0.28 -10.44 -6.80
CA ALA A 20 -1.18 -11.50 -6.39
C ALA A 20 -0.76 -12.86 -6.98
N TRP A 21 -0.37 -12.88 -8.26
CA TRP A 21 0.07 -14.11 -8.93
C TRP A 21 1.39 -14.64 -8.34
N SER A 22 2.40 -13.78 -8.23
CA SER A 22 3.71 -14.15 -7.67
C SER A 22 3.67 -14.56 -6.20
N HIS A 23 2.61 -14.20 -5.46
CA HIS A 23 2.40 -14.56 -4.06
C HIS A 23 1.36 -15.68 -3.89
N ALA A 24 1.01 -16.39 -4.97
CA ALA A 24 0.10 -17.54 -5.00
C ALA A 24 -1.34 -17.24 -4.52
N ILE A 25 -1.78 -15.98 -4.63
CA ILE A 25 -3.14 -15.56 -4.28
C ILE A 25 -4.11 -15.86 -5.43
N ILE A 26 -3.64 -15.76 -6.67
CA ILE A 26 -4.44 -16.08 -7.88
C ILE A 26 -3.73 -17.15 -8.72
N SER A 27 -4.52 -17.92 -9.47
CA SER A 27 -4.00 -18.95 -10.37
C SER A 27 -3.46 -18.38 -11.69
N ASP A 28 -2.70 -19.19 -12.42
CA ASP A 28 -2.17 -18.85 -13.75
C ASP A 28 -3.30 -18.52 -14.75
N GLU A 29 -4.44 -19.21 -14.67
CA GLU A 29 -5.60 -18.97 -15.52
C GLU A 29 -6.22 -17.60 -15.23
N LEU A 30 -6.37 -17.25 -13.95
CA LEU A 30 -6.94 -15.97 -13.55
C LEU A 30 -6.00 -14.82 -13.89
N TYR A 31 -4.69 -14.97 -13.63
CA TYR A 31 -3.66 -14.01 -14.04
C TYR A 31 -3.71 -13.77 -15.56
N SER A 32 -3.71 -14.83 -16.34
CA SER A 32 -3.79 -14.78 -17.81
C SER A 32 -5.09 -14.14 -18.31
N ALA A 33 -6.22 -14.48 -17.70
CA ALA A 33 -7.52 -13.92 -18.04
C ALA A 33 -7.57 -12.42 -17.78
N VAL A 34 -7.15 -11.96 -16.59
CA VAL A 34 -7.15 -10.53 -16.26
C VAL A 34 -6.25 -9.76 -17.24
N ARG A 35 -5.04 -10.26 -17.51
CA ARG A 35 -4.11 -9.62 -18.45
C ARG A 35 -4.62 -9.55 -19.88
N ARG A 36 -5.29 -10.60 -20.35
CA ARG A 36 -5.83 -10.67 -21.71
C ARG A 36 -7.04 -9.78 -21.90
N GLU A 37 -7.93 -9.75 -20.90
CA GLU A 37 -9.23 -9.10 -21.06
C GLU A 37 -9.21 -7.60 -20.74
N CYS A 38 -8.29 -7.13 -19.90
CA CYS A 38 -8.34 -5.76 -19.35
C CYS A 38 -7.47 -4.70 -20.05
N ASP A 39 -6.98 -4.94 -21.27
CA ASP A 39 -6.24 -3.96 -22.10
C ASP A 39 -5.21 -3.10 -21.32
N SER A 40 -4.31 -3.77 -20.57
CA SER A 40 -3.31 -3.12 -19.71
C SER A 40 -3.89 -2.13 -18.68
N PHE A 41 -5.14 -2.31 -18.29
CA PHE A 41 -5.91 -1.48 -17.36
C PHE A 41 -6.03 -0.02 -17.77
N LYS A 42 -5.91 0.28 -19.07
CA LYS A 42 -6.22 1.61 -19.59
C LYS A 42 -7.73 1.85 -19.47
N GLU A 43 -8.10 3.00 -18.91
CA GLU A 43 -9.50 3.40 -18.91
C GLU A 43 -9.96 3.82 -20.31
N GLU A 44 -11.28 3.80 -20.56
CA GLU A 44 -11.86 4.30 -21.82
C GLU A 44 -11.48 5.77 -22.08
N GLU A 45 -11.39 6.58 -21.02
CA GLU A 45 -10.94 7.99 -21.06
C GLU A 45 -9.48 8.12 -21.54
N ASP A 46 -8.64 7.13 -21.26
CA ASP A 46 -7.23 7.05 -21.68
C ASP A 46 -7.06 6.24 -23.00
N GLY A 47 -8.15 6.00 -23.73
CA GLY A 47 -8.18 5.29 -25.01
C GLY A 47 -8.16 3.76 -24.91
N GLY A 48 -8.35 3.20 -23.72
CA GLY A 48 -8.45 1.76 -23.48
C GLY A 48 -9.74 1.15 -24.03
N LYS A 49 -9.68 -0.12 -24.45
CA LYS A 49 -10.84 -0.88 -24.92
C LYS A 49 -10.90 -2.24 -24.21
N PRO A 50 -11.15 -2.29 -22.90
CA PRO A 50 -11.26 -3.55 -22.17
C PRO A 50 -12.37 -4.41 -22.75
N SER A 51 -12.14 -5.72 -22.81
CA SER A 51 -13.13 -6.66 -23.31
C SER A 51 -14.28 -6.81 -22.31
N LYS A 52 -15.40 -7.39 -22.77
CA LYS A 52 -16.53 -7.79 -21.89
C LYS A 52 -16.10 -8.77 -20.78
N GLY A 53 -14.99 -9.50 -20.99
CA GLY A 53 -14.42 -10.43 -20.01
C GLY A 53 -13.62 -9.76 -18.89
N CYS A 54 -13.29 -8.47 -18.99
CA CYS A 54 -12.47 -7.79 -17.98
C CYS A 54 -13.20 -7.68 -16.64
N SER A 55 -14.47 -7.25 -16.63
CA SER A 55 -15.22 -7.06 -15.38
C SER A 55 -15.40 -8.37 -14.59
N PRO A 56 -15.76 -9.51 -15.21
CA PRO A 56 -15.75 -10.80 -14.52
C PRO A 56 -14.37 -11.21 -13.99
N ALA A 57 -13.30 -11.02 -14.77
CA ALA A 57 -11.94 -11.37 -14.36
C ALA A 57 -11.47 -10.53 -13.16
N VAL A 58 -11.71 -9.21 -13.19
CA VAL A 58 -11.43 -8.31 -12.06
C VAL A 58 -12.25 -8.67 -10.82
N ARG A 59 -13.51 -9.07 -10.98
CA ARG A 59 -14.33 -9.53 -9.85
C ARG A 59 -13.76 -10.81 -9.24
N ALA A 60 -13.35 -11.79 -10.06
CA ALA A 60 -12.71 -13.01 -9.59
C ALA A 60 -11.38 -12.72 -8.90
N PHE A 61 -10.59 -11.78 -9.43
CA PHE A 61 -9.37 -11.29 -8.80
C PHE A 61 -9.63 -10.70 -7.41
N LEU A 62 -10.61 -9.80 -7.28
CA LEU A 62 -10.95 -9.19 -5.98
C LEU A 62 -11.40 -10.26 -4.98
N ARG A 63 -12.13 -11.28 -5.44
CA ARG A 63 -12.59 -12.41 -4.62
C ARG A 63 -11.46 -13.26 -4.05
N ALA A 64 -10.30 -13.30 -4.71
CA ALA A 64 -9.16 -14.05 -4.22
C ALA A 64 -8.59 -13.49 -2.90
N TYR A 65 -8.91 -12.23 -2.57
CA TYR A 65 -8.54 -11.61 -1.31
C TYR A 65 -9.60 -11.79 -0.21
N ASP A 66 -10.72 -12.47 -0.46
CA ASP A 66 -11.90 -12.43 0.42
C ASP A 66 -11.66 -12.82 1.88
N ASP A 67 -10.70 -13.71 2.10
CA ASP A 67 -10.41 -14.30 3.40
C ASP A 67 -9.07 -13.83 4.01
N ILE A 68 -8.38 -12.90 3.35
CA ILE A 68 -7.08 -12.36 3.79
C ILE A 68 -7.09 -10.84 3.86
N ASP A 69 -6.14 -10.26 4.60
CA ASP A 69 -5.97 -8.81 4.62
C ASP A 69 -5.16 -8.35 3.40
N ILE A 70 -5.82 -7.74 2.42
CA ILE A 70 -5.14 -7.19 1.23
C ILE A 70 -4.08 -6.15 1.59
N TYR A 71 -4.21 -5.45 2.71
CA TYR A 71 -3.23 -4.45 3.15
C TYR A 71 -1.98 -5.10 3.78
N SER A 72 -2.02 -6.39 4.10
CA SER A 72 -0.88 -7.14 4.61
C SER A 72 -1.14 -8.64 4.48
N ILE A 73 -0.74 -9.22 3.35
CA ILE A 73 -1.20 -10.56 2.91
C ILE A 73 -0.76 -11.73 3.80
N TYR A 74 0.19 -11.51 4.70
CA TYR A 74 0.71 -12.51 5.63
C TYR A 74 0.26 -12.30 7.08
N THR A 75 -0.54 -11.26 7.34
CA THR A 75 -1.06 -11.00 8.69
C THR A 75 -2.50 -11.48 8.83
N PRO A 76 -2.92 -11.83 10.06
CA PRO A 76 -4.28 -12.27 10.30
C PRO A 76 -5.30 -11.15 10.08
N THR A 77 -6.55 -11.53 9.84
CA THR A 77 -7.69 -10.61 9.75
C THR A 77 -8.39 -10.45 11.10
N CYS A 78 -9.04 -9.30 11.32
CA CYS A 78 -9.84 -9.08 12.51
C CYS A 78 -11.14 -9.87 12.43
N LEU A 79 -11.38 -10.73 13.42
CA LEU A 79 -12.63 -11.43 13.57
C LEU A 79 -13.44 -10.72 14.65
N SER A 80 -14.56 -10.10 14.28
CA SER A 80 -15.53 -9.66 15.27
C SER A 80 -16.02 -10.88 16.06
N SER A 81 -15.84 -10.85 17.39
CA SER A 81 -16.47 -11.82 18.28
C SER A 81 -17.98 -11.66 18.16
N SER A 82 -18.68 -12.67 17.63
CA SER A 82 -20.10 -12.82 17.92
C SER A 82 -20.24 -13.23 19.39
N SER A 83 -20.11 -12.27 20.30
CA SER A 83 -20.52 -12.47 21.69
C SER A 83 -22.01 -12.79 21.69
N SER A 84 -22.33 -13.97 22.19
CA SER A 84 -23.66 -14.48 22.50
C SER A 84 -24.55 -13.42 23.16
N SER A 85 -25.59 -12.98 22.45
CA SER A 85 -26.87 -12.54 23.03
C SER A 85 -27.97 -12.71 21.96
N PRO A 86 -29.16 -13.21 22.34
CA PRO A 86 -30.18 -13.60 21.38
C PRO A 86 -31.07 -12.41 20.96
N ALA A 87 -31.42 -12.43 19.67
CA ALA A 87 -32.58 -11.80 19.04
C ALA A 87 -32.72 -10.26 19.03
N SER A 88 -33.00 -9.77 17.82
CA SER A 88 -33.59 -8.47 17.47
C SER A 88 -32.69 -7.23 17.38
N ALA A 89 -31.68 -7.28 16.52
CA ALA A 89 -31.32 -6.15 15.66
C ALA A 89 -30.51 -6.67 14.47
N SER A 90 -30.92 -6.35 13.25
CA SER A 90 -30.12 -6.64 12.05
C SER A 90 -28.68 -6.15 12.24
N PRO A 91 -27.65 -7.00 12.07
CA PRO A 91 -26.28 -6.55 12.19
C PRO A 91 -25.95 -5.69 10.96
N ARG A 92 -26.01 -4.37 11.11
CA ARG A 92 -25.33 -3.45 10.20
C ARG A 92 -23.84 -3.59 10.46
N ARG A 93 -23.16 -4.33 9.59
CA ARG A 93 -21.71 -4.46 9.58
C ARG A 93 -21.08 -3.15 9.11
N SER A 94 -20.30 -2.52 9.99
CA SER A 94 -19.27 -1.56 9.62
C SER A 94 -18.08 -2.29 9.02
N SER A 95 -18.16 -2.59 7.72
CA SER A 95 -16.95 -2.87 6.93
C SER A 95 -16.18 -1.55 6.78
N PRO A 96 -14.85 -1.52 6.81
CA PRO A 96 -14.12 -0.39 6.27
C PRO A 96 -14.41 -0.39 4.76
N GLY A 97 -15.22 0.55 4.27
CA GLY A 97 -15.28 0.80 2.85
C GLY A 97 -13.87 1.10 2.35
N LEU A 98 -13.44 0.41 1.29
CA LEU A 98 -12.17 0.72 0.64
C LEU A 98 -12.22 2.16 0.12
N VAL A 99 -11.51 3.06 0.81
CA VAL A 99 -11.27 4.42 0.35
C VAL A 99 -9.96 4.41 -0.43
N ALA A 100 -10.06 4.64 -1.74
CA ALA A 100 -8.99 4.63 -2.75
C ALA A 100 -8.58 3.23 -3.26
N ALA A 101 -9.16 2.84 -4.41
CA ALA A 101 -8.53 1.97 -5.40
C ALA A 101 -8.22 2.81 -6.63
N PRO A 102 -7.23 2.43 -7.45
CA PRO A 102 -7.22 2.93 -8.82
C PRO A 102 -8.54 2.50 -9.50
N ARG A 103 -9.06 3.37 -10.36
CA ARG A 103 -10.52 3.53 -10.60
C ARG A 103 -11.25 2.25 -11.00
N LEU A 104 -10.67 1.42 -11.86
CA LEU A 104 -11.23 0.14 -12.33
C LEU A 104 -11.58 -0.85 -11.20
N PHE A 105 -10.71 -0.99 -10.19
CA PHE A 105 -10.93 -1.95 -9.11
C PHE A 105 -11.85 -1.38 -8.03
N SER A 106 -12.02 -0.05 -7.95
CA SER A 106 -12.94 0.60 -7.01
C SER A 106 -14.42 0.29 -7.32
N LYS A 107 -14.76 0.11 -8.61
CA LYS A 107 -16.14 -0.13 -9.07
C LYS A 107 -16.70 -1.50 -8.64
N HIS A 108 -15.85 -2.50 -8.45
CA HIS A 108 -16.26 -3.90 -8.22
C HIS A 108 -16.15 -4.38 -6.77
N VAL A 109 -15.57 -3.55 -5.90
CA VAL A 109 -15.33 -3.85 -4.48
C VAL A 109 -16.61 -3.91 -3.63
N LYS A 110 -17.69 -3.23 -4.03
CA LYS A 110 -18.91 -3.08 -3.19
C LYS A 110 -19.74 -4.36 -3.03
N GLU A 111 -19.43 -5.45 -3.74
CA GLU A 111 -20.32 -6.63 -3.88
C GLU A 111 -19.89 -7.90 -3.13
N ALA A 112 -18.75 -7.93 -2.44
CA ALA A 112 -18.26 -9.16 -1.78
C ALA A 112 -17.86 -8.91 -0.31
N TRP A 113 -18.31 -9.79 0.61
CA TRP A 113 -17.51 -10.39 1.72
C TRP A 113 -18.34 -11.03 2.86
N ARG A 114 -17.94 -12.26 3.25
CA ARG A 114 -18.22 -12.91 4.56
C ARG A 114 -17.17 -14.01 4.95
N ARG A 115 -16.45 -13.75 6.07
CA ARG A 115 -16.19 -14.58 7.30
C ARG A 115 -14.99 -15.61 7.43
N MET A 116 -14.13 -15.34 8.44
CA MET A 116 -13.34 -16.22 9.40
C MET A 116 -12.10 -17.03 8.91
N GLN A 117 -10.97 -17.30 9.61
CA GLN A 117 -10.59 -17.37 11.05
C GLN A 117 -9.02 -17.42 11.33
N ARG A 118 -8.59 -17.03 12.57
CA ARG A 118 -7.34 -17.23 13.39
C ARG A 118 -6.08 -16.32 13.25
N VAL A 119 -5.50 -15.97 14.42
CA VAL A 119 -4.48 -14.93 14.69
C VAL A 119 -3.17 -15.55 15.23
N PRO A 120 -1.99 -15.28 14.63
CA PRO A 120 -0.68 -15.46 15.26
C PRO A 120 -0.25 -14.22 16.06
N ALA A 121 0.49 -14.41 17.15
CA ALA A 121 0.81 -13.40 18.16
C ALA A 121 1.70 -12.23 17.67
N GLY A 122 1.38 -11.01 18.13
CA GLY A 122 2.23 -9.81 18.06
C GLY A 122 1.61 -8.61 17.31
N TYR A 123 0.71 -8.87 16.38
CA TYR A 123 -0.05 -7.87 15.62
C TYR A 123 -1.54 -8.02 15.93
N ASP A 124 -2.22 -6.91 16.24
CA ASP A 124 -3.66 -6.89 16.47
C ASP A 124 -4.38 -6.34 15.23
N PRO A 125 -5.08 -7.20 14.47
CA PRO A 125 -5.78 -6.75 13.27
C PRO A 125 -7.04 -5.92 13.58
N CYS A 126 -7.49 -5.88 14.83
CA CYS A 126 -8.73 -5.21 15.26
C CYS A 126 -8.53 -3.76 15.75
N THR A 127 -7.34 -3.18 15.51
CA THR A 127 -6.96 -1.84 16.01
C THR A 127 -7.93 -0.71 15.62
N GLU A 128 -8.58 -0.81 14.46
CA GLU A 128 -9.55 0.20 14.00
C GLU A 128 -10.75 0.33 14.96
N GLU A 129 -11.22 -0.78 15.56
CA GLU A 129 -12.32 -0.75 16.51
C GLU A 129 -11.94 -0.04 17.81
N TYR A 130 -10.69 -0.14 18.23
CA TYR A 130 -10.17 0.61 19.39
C TYR A 130 -10.14 2.11 19.10
N VAL A 131 -9.72 2.49 17.89
CA VAL A 131 -9.70 3.87 17.42
C VAL A 131 -11.12 4.45 17.38
N LYS A 132 -12.08 3.73 16.79
CA LYS A 132 -13.51 4.11 16.78
C LYS A 132 -14.04 4.26 18.20
N GLY A 133 -13.78 3.31 19.08
CA GLY A 133 -14.21 3.36 20.48
C GLY A 133 -13.63 4.56 21.22
N TYR A 134 -12.35 4.85 21.03
CA TYR A 134 -11.65 5.96 21.68
C TYR A 134 -12.16 7.33 21.23
N PHE A 135 -12.21 7.59 19.92
CA PHE A 135 -12.60 8.90 19.37
C PHE A 135 -14.10 9.21 19.48
N ASN A 136 -14.94 8.21 19.80
CA ASN A 136 -16.36 8.41 20.10
C ASN A 136 -16.68 8.64 21.58
N ARG A 137 -15.69 8.61 22.48
CA ARG A 137 -15.92 8.99 23.88
C ARG A 137 -16.12 10.49 24.02
N GLU A 138 -17.10 10.89 24.83
CA GLU A 138 -17.40 12.31 25.06
C GLU A 138 -16.24 13.07 25.72
N ASP A 139 -15.52 12.44 26.66
CA ASP A 139 -14.38 13.06 27.33
C ASP A 139 -13.20 13.28 26.37
N VAL A 140 -12.94 12.31 25.47
CA VAL A 140 -11.95 12.44 24.39
C VAL A 140 -12.36 13.54 23.40
N GLN A 141 -13.61 13.56 22.95
CA GLN A 141 -14.10 14.61 22.04
C GLN A 141 -13.98 16.00 22.68
N ARG A 142 -14.35 16.13 23.96
CA ARG A 142 -14.20 17.38 24.72
C ARG A 142 -12.73 17.82 24.81
N ALA A 143 -11.83 16.90 25.15
CA ALA A 143 -10.40 17.17 25.26
C ALA A 143 -9.76 17.59 23.91
N LEU A 144 -10.27 17.06 22.80
CA LEU A 144 -9.84 17.43 21.44
C LEU A 144 -10.58 18.63 20.86
N HIS A 145 -11.50 19.24 21.63
CA HIS A 145 -12.43 20.27 21.15
C HIS A 145 -13.24 19.84 19.90
N ALA A 146 -13.45 18.53 19.73
CA ALA A 146 -14.26 17.94 18.67
C ALA A 146 -15.75 17.94 19.05
N ASN A 147 -16.61 17.84 18.04
CA ASN A 147 -18.06 17.67 18.22
C ASN A 147 -18.76 18.73 19.10
N ARG A 148 -18.24 19.97 19.16
CA ARG A 148 -18.82 21.01 20.04
C ARG A 148 -20.26 21.41 19.72
N THR A 149 -20.71 21.16 18.50
CA THR A 149 -22.04 21.52 18.00
C THR A 149 -23.02 20.34 17.97
N GLY A 150 -22.63 19.16 18.47
CA GLY A 150 -23.49 17.97 18.46
C GLY A 150 -23.77 17.43 17.05
N LEU A 151 -22.73 16.98 16.36
CA LEU A 151 -22.81 16.22 15.11
C LEU A 151 -23.74 15.01 15.27
N SER A 152 -24.57 14.79 14.27
CA SER A 152 -25.60 13.72 14.26
C SER A 152 -25.05 12.33 13.95
N TYR A 153 -23.75 12.20 13.73
CA TYR A 153 -23.08 10.96 13.35
C TYR A 153 -21.81 10.74 14.20
N PRO A 154 -21.45 9.49 14.48
CA PRO A 154 -20.22 9.18 15.22
C PRO A 154 -18.98 9.46 14.36
N TYR A 155 -17.84 9.61 15.02
CA TYR A 155 -16.54 9.53 14.36
C TYR A 155 -16.37 8.15 13.69
N SER A 156 -15.88 8.16 12.46
CA SER A 156 -15.39 7.00 11.73
C SER A 156 -14.04 7.34 11.06
N PRO A 157 -13.13 6.36 10.90
CA PRO A 157 -11.83 6.59 10.27
C PRO A 157 -11.97 6.98 8.78
N CYS A 158 -13.01 6.49 8.12
CA CYS A 158 -13.37 6.78 6.74
C CYS A 158 -14.84 7.20 6.64
N SER A 159 -15.17 8.10 5.71
CA SER A 159 -16.54 8.59 5.51
C SER A 159 -17.24 7.84 4.37
N GLU A 160 -18.27 7.07 4.70
CA GLU A 160 -19.11 6.37 3.71
C GLU A 160 -20.00 7.33 2.90
N ALA A 161 -20.16 8.58 3.34
CA ALA A 161 -20.85 9.61 2.56
C ALA A 161 -20.07 9.95 1.28
N ILE A 162 -18.74 9.84 1.31
CA ILE A 162 -17.86 10.06 0.17
C ILE A 162 -17.71 8.74 -0.58
N SER A 163 -18.74 8.39 -1.35
CA SER A 163 -18.80 7.11 -2.08
C SER A 163 -18.30 7.19 -3.52
N LYS A 164 -18.13 8.42 -4.05
CA LYS A 164 -17.54 8.73 -5.36
C LYS A 164 -16.79 10.05 -5.24
N TRP A 165 -15.55 10.06 -5.71
CA TRP A 165 -14.75 11.28 -5.85
C TRP A 165 -14.58 11.57 -7.34
N ASN A 166 -14.71 12.84 -7.74
CA ASN A 166 -14.71 13.20 -9.15
C ASN A 166 -13.29 13.46 -9.67
N ASP A 167 -12.55 14.39 -9.05
CA ASP A 167 -11.20 14.75 -9.50
C ASP A 167 -10.15 13.77 -8.96
N SER A 168 -9.76 12.82 -9.81
CA SER A 168 -8.77 11.79 -9.50
C SER A 168 -7.92 11.53 -10.74
N PRO A 169 -6.86 12.33 -10.99
CA PRO A 169 -5.98 12.13 -12.14
C PRO A 169 -5.43 10.70 -12.17
N SER A 170 -5.32 10.09 -13.35
CA SER A 170 -4.82 8.71 -13.52
C SER A 170 -3.33 8.55 -13.20
N THR A 171 -2.61 9.65 -12.96
CA THR A 171 -1.18 9.63 -12.66
C THR A 171 -0.71 10.89 -11.94
N VAL A 172 0.21 10.73 -10.99
CA VAL A 172 0.93 11.83 -10.33
C VAL A 172 2.40 11.93 -10.76
N LEU A 173 2.86 11.06 -11.66
CA LEU A 173 4.25 11.04 -12.12
C LEU A 173 4.74 12.39 -12.69
N PRO A 174 3.94 13.17 -13.45
CA PRO A 174 4.35 14.51 -13.88
C PRO A 174 4.62 15.48 -12.71
N ILE A 175 3.85 15.35 -11.62
CA ILE A 175 4.05 16.15 -10.40
C ILE A 175 5.37 15.74 -9.75
N LEU A 176 5.66 14.45 -9.63
CA LEU A 176 6.94 13.97 -9.09
C LEU A 176 8.13 14.49 -9.92
N LYS A 177 8.04 14.46 -11.26
CA LYS A 177 9.07 15.04 -12.14
C LYS A 177 9.28 16.53 -11.90
N LYS A 178 8.19 17.30 -11.78
CA LYS A 178 8.26 18.73 -11.49
C LYS A 178 8.94 19.02 -10.15
N LEU A 179 8.59 18.28 -9.10
CA LEU A 179 9.17 18.45 -7.76
C LEU A 179 10.65 18.07 -7.72
N MET A 180 11.05 16.99 -8.40
CA MET A 180 12.46 16.63 -8.58
C MET A 180 13.24 17.71 -9.34
N GLY A 181 12.66 18.25 -10.43
CA GLY A 181 13.27 19.34 -11.20
C GLY A 181 13.45 20.63 -10.38
N ALA A 182 12.65 20.82 -9.34
CA ALA A 182 12.80 21.91 -8.36
C ALA A 182 13.84 21.62 -7.26
N GLY A 183 14.53 20.46 -7.30
CA GLY A 183 15.52 20.05 -6.32
C GLY A 183 14.95 19.49 -5.01
N LEU A 184 13.65 19.15 -4.96
CA LEU A 184 13.06 18.57 -3.76
C LEU A 184 13.44 17.08 -3.64
N ARG A 185 13.85 16.69 -2.42
CA ARG A 185 14.14 15.29 -2.09
C ARG A 185 12.84 14.50 -1.95
N ILE A 186 12.63 13.51 -2.81
CA ILE A 186 11.43 12.67 -2.83
C ILE A 186 11.79 11.26 -2.39
N TRP A 187 11.13 10.76 -1.36
CA TRP A 187 11.21 9.35 -0.99
C TRP A 187 9.86 8.71 -1.24
N VAL A 188 9.87 7.62 -2.02
CA VAL A 188 8.73 6.72 -2.18
C VAL A 188 9.10 5.44 -1.42
N TYR A 189 8.24 5.00 -0.51
CA TYR A 189 8.45 3.74 0.19
C TYR A 189 7.27 2.80 0.04
N SER A 190 7.52 1.50 0.12
CA SER A 190 6.47 0.49 0.03
C SER A 190 6.77 -0.70 0.95
N GLY A 191 5.80 -1.04 1.79
CA GLY A 191 5.81 -2.32 2.49
C GLY A 191 5.67 -3.48 1.52
N ASP A 192 6.56 -4.46 1.58
CA ASP A 192 6.62 -5.55 0.59
C ASP A 192 5.58 -6.67 0.81
N THR A 193 4.76 -6.59 1.86
CA THR A 193 3.62 -7.49 2.09
C THR A 193 2.27 -6.82 1.82
N ASP A 194 2.26 -5.59 1.30
CA ASP A 194 1.05 -4.90 0.89
C ASP A 194 0.54 -5.44 -0.45
N GLY A 195 -0.60 -6.12 -0.47
CA GLY A 195 -1.28 -6.54 -1.69
C GLY A 195 -2.12 -5.44 -2.33
N ARG A 196 -2.32 -4.30 -1.65
CA ARG A 196 -3.20 -3.22 -2.09
C ARG A 196 -2.50 -2.24 -3.03
N VAL A 197 -1.32 -1.76 -2.66
CA VAL A 197 -0.46 -0.94 -3.53
C VAL A 197 0.96 -1.51 -3.43
N PRO A 198 1.18 -2.70 -4.03
CA PRO A 198 2.40 -3.46 -3.81
C PRO A 198 3.65 -2.76 -4.35
N VAL A 199 4.81 -3.27 -3.92
CA VAL A 199 6.12 -2.85 -4.41
C VAL A 199 6.20 -2.93 -5.93
N THR A 200 5.59 -3.95 -6.55
CA THR A 200 5.52 -4.14 -8.01
C THR A 200 4.84 -2.95 -8.71
N SER A 201 3.71 -2.48 -8.18
CA SER A 201 2.99 -1.28 -8.65
C SER A 201 3.89 -0.06 -8.64
N THR A 202 4.51 0.21 -7.48
CA THR A 202 5.44 1.33 -7.33
C THR A 202 6.63 1.23 -8.29
N ARG A 203 7.23 0.04 -8.43
CA ARG A 203 8.37 -0.19 -9.34
C ARG A 203 7.98 0.03 -10.80
N TYR A 204 6.84 -0.47 -11.25
CA TYR A 204 6.35 -0.24 -12.60
C TYR A 204 6.11 1.25 -12.86
N SER A 205 5.44 1.93 -11.95
CA SER A 205 5.19 3.38 -12.01
C SER A 205 6.51 4.17 -12.15
N LEU A 206 7.51 3.91 -11.31
CA LEU A 206 8.82 4.58 -11.38
C LEU A 206 9.64 4.19 -12.61
N ASN A 207 9.54 2.95 -13.10
CA ASN A 207 10.24 2.50 -14.31
C ASN A 207 9.78 3.24 -15.57
N THR A 208 8.54 3.75 -15.61
CA THR A 208 8.06 4.60 -16.71
C THR A 208 8.79 5.94 -16.76
N MET A 209 9.34 6.40 -15.63
CA MET A 209 10.02 7.69 -15.53
C MET A 209 11.45 7.67 -16.05
N LYS A 210 12.03 6.48 -16.29
CA LYS A 210 13.40 6.28 -16.82
C LYS A 210 14.48 7.01 -16.01
N LEU A 211 14.32 7.01 -14.69
CA LEU A 211 15.29 7.60 -13.76
C LEU A 211 16.61 6.81 -13.77
N ARG A 212 17.72 7.51 -13.51
CA ARG A 212 19.06 6.91 -13.52
C ARG A 212 19.44 6.49 -12.11
N PRO A 213 19.66 5.20 -11.84
CA PRO A 213 20.12 4.77 -10.54
C PRO A 213 21.49 5.36 -10.24
N ARG A 214 21.65 5.88 -9.03
CA ARG A 214 22.93 6.35 -8.51
C ARG A 214 23.74 5.13 -8.08
N LEU A 215 24.81 4.86 -8.83
CA LEU A 215 25.77 3.82 -8.48
C LEU A 215 26.55 4.25 -7.24
N MET A 216 26.66 3.36 -6.25
CA MET A 216 27.50 3.66 -5.08
C MET A 216 28.97 3.70 -5.49
N ARG A 217 29.63 4.83 -5.21
CA ARG A 217 31.07 4.98 -5.45
C ARG A 217 31.83 4.15 -4.42
N LYS A 218 32.69 3.24 -4.87
CA LYS A 218 33.55 2.41 -4.00
C LYS A 218 34.32 3.31 -3.03
N THR A 219 34.22 3.06 -1.73
CA THR A 219 35.20 3.51 -0.75
C THR A 219 36.39 2.58 -0.82
N ALA A 220 37.59 3.13 -1.04
CA ALA A 220 38.83 2.38 -1.06
C ALA A 220 39.09 1.77 0.33
N GLY A 221 38.73 0.50 0.53
CA GLY A 221 38.91 -0.20 1.81
C GLY A 221 38.01 -1.41 2.01
N ASP A 222 36.85 -1.46 1.34
CA ASP A 222 35.94 -2.60 1.46
C ASP A 222 36.29 -3.65 0.39
N GLY A 223 36.67 -4.84 0.86
CA GLY A 223 37.12 -5.96 0.03
C GLY A 223 36.19 -6.30 -1.13
N ALA A 224 36.80 -6.78 -2.22
CA ALA A 224 36.18 -7.07 -3.50
C ALA A 224 34.78 -7.71 -3.41
N GLY A 225 33.79 -6.94 -3.84
CA GLY A 225 32.48 -7.42 -4.29
C GLY A 225 32.05 -6.51 -5.42
N GLU A 226 31.57 -7.11 -6.51
CA GLU A 226 31.06 -6.51 -7.75
C GLU A 226 30.58 -5.06 -7.63
N GLU A 227 30.92 -4.22 -8.62
CA GLU A 227 30.08 -3.06 -8.93
C GLU A 227 28.61 -3.51 -8.84
N SER A 228 27.71 -2.69 -8.32
CA SER A 228 26.29 -3.01 -8.36
C SER A 228 25.82 -3.02 -9.83
N GLU A 229 26.12 -4.09 -10.55
CA GLU A 229 25.74 -4.41 -11.93
C GLU A 229 24.22 -4.27 -12.08
N TRP A 230 23.51 -4.49 -10.98
CA TRP A 230 22.06 -4.50 -10.84
C TRP A 230 21.45 -3.12 -10.51
N GLY A 231 22.00 -2.04 -11.08
CA GLY A 231 21.32 -0.72 -11.10
C GLY A 231 21.07 -0.09 -9.73
N GLY A 232 22.04 -0.17 -8.82
CA GLY A 232 22.01 0.49 -7.50
C GLY A 232 21.05 -0.13 -6.47
N TRP A 233 20.37 -1.23 -6.79
CA TRP A 233 19.47 -1.92 -5.87
C TRP A 233 20.24 -2.65 -4.78
N ARG A 234 20.07 -2.24 -3.52
CA ARG A 234 20.82 -2.82 -2.39
C ARG A 234 19.95 -3.04 -1.17
N ALA A 235 20.38 -3.95 -0.30
CA ALA A 235 19.81 -4.05 1.03
C ALA A 235 20.12 -2.78 1.84
N TRP A 236 19.21 -2.42 2.74
CA TRP A 236 19.50 -1.50 3.84
C TRP A 236 19.27 -2.19 5.17
N TYR A 237 19.97 -1.73 6.20
CA TYR A 237 20.03 -2.41 7.49
C TYR A 237 19.50 -1.52 8.61
N ASP A 238 18.82 -2.15 9.55
CA ASP A 238 18.38 -1.56 10.79
C ASP A 238 18.93 -2.40 11.94
N ARG A 239 20.07 -1.98 12.48
CA ARG A 239 21.00 -2.80 13.30
C ARG A 239 21.56 -3.97 12.49
N GLN A 240 21.39 -5.20 12.99
CA GLN A 240 21.96 -6.41 12.39
C GLN A 240 21.03 -7.07 11.36
N GLN A 241 19.81 -6.57 11.18
CA GLN A 241 18.77 -7.15 10.32
C GLN A 241 18.55 -6.31 9.07
N VAL A 242 18.21 -6.99 7.96
CA VAL A 242 17.80 -6.33 6.72
C VAL A 242 16.47 -5.61 6.97
N GLY A 243 16.47 -4.29 6.84
CA GLY A 243 15.28 -3.45 6.93
C GLY A 243 14.41 -3.55 5.68
N GLY A 244 15.04 -3.77 4.54
CA GLY A 244 14.44 -3.93 3.21
C GLY A 244 15.49 -3.61 2.14
N TRP A 245 15.05 -3.11 0.99
CA TRP A 245 15.92 -2.71 -0.12
C TRP A 245 15.71 -1.27 -0.50
N ALA A 246 16.70 -0.66 -1.13
CA ALA A 246 16.61 0.71 -1.60
C ALA A 246 17.38 0.89 -2.90
N VAL A 247 16.93 1.86 -3.69
CA VAL A 247 17.66 2.43 -4.82
C VAL A 247 17.51 3.95 -4.75
N GLU A 248 18.65 4.64 -4.89
CA GLU A 248 18.71 6.09 -4.99
C GLU A 248 18.84 6.46 -6.46
N TYR A 249 18.09 7.45 -6.93
CA TYR A 249 18.17 7.96 -8.29
C TYR A 249 18.87 9.32 -8.32
N GLU A 250 19.57 9.57 -9.42
CA GLU A 250 20.30 10.82 -9.66
C GLU A 250 19.38 12.04 -9.62
N GLU A 251 18.14 11.89 -10.09
CA GLU A 251 17.13 12.94 -10.19
C GLU A 251 16.52 13.38 -8.83
N GLY A 252 16.97 12.81 -7.71
CA GLY A 252 16.52 13.22 -6.37
C GLY A 252 15.36 12.41 -5.78
N LEU A 253 15.03 11.27 -6.41
CA LEU A 253 14.09 10.28 -5.88
C LEU A 253 14.83 9.11 -5.23
N THR A 254 14.30 8.58 -4.15
CA THR A 254 14.73 7.32 -3.54
C THR A 254 13.53 6.39 -3.43
N LEU A 255 13.65 5.15 -3.91
CA LEU A 255 12.70 4.09 -3.64
C LEU A 255 13.22 3.23 -2.49
N VAL A 256 12.37 2.97 -1.50
CA VAL A 256 12.68 2.14 -0.33
C VAL A 256 11.61 1.07 -0.16
N THR A 257 11.98 -0.20 -0.04
CA THR A 257 11.09 -1.24 0.45
C THR A 257 11.31 -1.46 1.94
N VAL A 258 10.25 -1.83 2.65
CA VAL A 258 10.31 -2.21 4.06
C VAL A 258 9.84 -3.64 4.21
N ARG A 259 10.79 -4.51 4.58
CA ARG A 259 10.62 -5.97 4.57
C ARG A 259 9.56 -6.43 5.58
N GLY A 260 8.61 -7.27 5.18
CA GLY A 260 7.57 -7.79 6.06
C GLY A 260 6.57 -6.72 6.53
N ALA A 261 6.46 -5.58 5.85
CA ALA A 261 5.52 -4.53 6.21
C ALA A 261 4.36 -4.46 5.21
N GLY A 262 3.14 -4.28 5.72
CA GLY A 262 1.96 -4.02 4.89
C GLY A 262 1.81 -2.55 4.49
N HIS A 263 0.61 -2.18 4.08
CA HIS A 263 0.25 -0.86 3.55
C HIS A 263 0.55 0.27 4.54
N GLN A 264 0.15 0.08 5.80
CA GLN A 264 0.47 1.00 6.90
C GLN A 264 1.85 0.65 7.48
N VAL A 265 2.92 0.86 6.70
CA VAL A 265 4.29 0.46 7.07
C VAL A 265 4.69 0.79 8.52
N PRO A 266 4.37 1.98 9.10
CA PRO A 266 4.67 2.28 10.50
C PRO A 266 3.99 1.37 11.53
N LEU A 267 2.82 0.80 11.22
CA LEU A 267 2.12 -0.16 12.06
C LEU A 267 2.86 -1.50 12.09
N PHE A 268 3.25 -2.01 10.93
CA PHE A 268 3.89 -3.34 10.79
C PHE A 268 5.39 -3.33 11.10
N ALA A 269 6.06 -2.19 10.91
CA ALA A 269 7.51 -2.06 11.05
C ALA A 269 7.90 -0.74 11.73
N PRO A 270 7.48 -0.48 12.98
CA PRO A 270 7.62 0.83 13.63
C PRO A 270 9.07 1.29 13.73
N ARG A 271 9.97 0.41 14.19
CA ARG A 271 11.41 0.73 14.34
C ARG A 271 12.06 1.09 13.01
N ARG A 272 11.81 0.28 11.97
CA ARG A 272 12.33 0.48 10.61
C ARG A 272 11.76 1.73 9.97
N SER A 273 10.48 2.03 10.22
CA SER A 273 9.81 3.24 9.75
C SER A 273 10.39 4.49 10.39
N LEU A 274 10.68 4.43 11.70
CA LEU A 274 11.33 5.53 12.41
C LEU A 274 12.75 5.76 11.90
N ALA A 275 13.53 4.69 11.68
CA ALA A 275 14.85 4.78 11.07
C ALA A 275 14.77 5.42 9.67
N MET A 276 13.86 4.94 8.82
CA MET A 276 13.63 5.51 7.49
C MET A 276 13.27 6.99 7.54
N LEU A 277 12.34 7.40 8.41
CA LEU A 277 11.95 8.80 8.59
C LEU A 277 13.13 9.65 9.07
N TYR A 278 13.92 9.15 10.03
CA TYR A 278 15.10 9.84 10.54
C TYR A 278 16.12 10.12 9.44
N HIS A 279 16.45 9.11 8.62
CA HIS A 279 17.37 9.26 7.50
C HIS A 279 16.82 10.22 6.43
N PHE A 280 15.52 10.16 6.12
CA PHE A 280 14.87 11.09 5.21
C PHE A 280 14.98 12.55 5.68
N LEU A 281 14.68 12.81 6.96
CA LEU A 281 14.72 14.16 7.55
C LEU A 281 16.14 14.71 7.58
N ARG A 282 17.14 13.87 7.89
CA ARG A 282 18.55 14.25 7.88
C ARG A 282 19.16 14.38 6.48
N GLY A 283 18.46 13.93 5.44
CA GLY A 283 18.99 13.91 4.08
C GLY A 283 20.17 12.96 3.89
N SER A 284 20.20 11.88 4.67
CA SER A 284 21.25 10.86 4.63
C SER A 284 20.73 9.57 3.99
N SER A 285 21.59 8.87 3.24
CA SER A 285 21.30 7.52 2.73
C SER A 285 21.00 6.53 3.86
N LEU A 286 20.18 5.52 3.57
CA LEU A 286 19.93 4.41 4.50
C LEU A 286 21.19 3.56 4.70
N PRO A 287 21.43 2.98 5.89
CA PRO A 287 22.64 2.21 6.17
C PRO A 287 22.82 1.04 5.19
N ALA A 288 24.01 0.93 4.60
CA ALA A 288 24.35 -0.13 3.64
C ALA A 288 25.04 -1.35 4.29
N SER A 289 25.33 -1.28 5.59
CA SER A 289 25.96 -2.34 6.36
C SER A 289 25.30 -2.49 7.73
N ARG A 290 25.51 -3.65 8.35
CA ARG A 290 25.00 -3.95 9.70
C ARG A 290 25.69 -3.06 10.73
N SER A 291 24.91 -2.49 11.65
CA SER A 291 25.43 -1.85 12.86
C SER A 291 25.12 -2.71 14.10
N ARG A 292 26.03 -2.67 15.08
CA ARG A 292 25.83 -3.36 16.37
C ARG A 292 24.70 -2.72 17.17
#